data_AF-A0A851EQ79-F1
#
_entry.id   AF-A0A851EQ79-F1
#
_cell.length_a   1.000
_cell.length_b   1.000
_cell.length_c   1.000
_cell.angle_alpha   90.00
_cell.angle_beta   90.00
_cell.angle_gamma   90.00
#
_symmetry.space_group_name_H-M   'P 1'
#
loop_
_entity.id
_entity.type
_entity.pdbx_description
1 polymer ?
#
loop_
_entity_poly.entity_id
_entity_poly.type
_entity_poly.pdbx_seq_one_letter_code
_entity_poly.pdbx_strand_id
1 'polypeptide(L)'
;ANMSSAVLFTGDGPFVTITKGGNHSLIFTKRWVQIQEYFTERLNSCGKHLVTQNNQTRIVGGSDARREAWPWIVSLHFNFQAVCGASLVSDEWLVTAAHCVYGRQLKPSRWQAVLGLYVQSDLAQPSTVVRNIDRIIMNPHYMKQTKDSDIALMHLQHKVQYTDYIQPICLPEKNQQFLPGIHCSIAGWGNI
;
A
#
# COMPACT_ATOMS: atom_id res chain seq x y z
N ALA A 1 22.78 40.67 -9.95
CA ALA A 1 23.27 39.57 -10.81
C ALA A 1 23.17 38.28 -10.01
N ASN A 2 22.31 37.35 -10.40
CA ASN A 2 22.21 36.05 -9.71
C ASN A 2 23.19 35.07 -10.35
N MET A 3 24.22 34.69 -9.60
CA MET A 3 25.19 33.69 -10.00
C MET A 3 24.71 32.33 -9.50
N SER A 4 24.28 31.47 -10.42
CA SER A 4 23.85 30.11 -10.08
C SER A 4 25.06 29.25 -9.72
N SER A 5 25.33 29.07 -8.43
CA SER A 5 26.38 28.16 -7.95
C SER A 5 26.03 26.71 -8.31
N ALA A 6 26.85 26.08 -9.15
CA ALA A 6 26.74 24.66 -9.40
C ALA A 6 27.14 23.86 -8.14
N VAL A 7 26.17 23.24 -7.49
CA VAL A 7 26.42 22.32 -6.37
C VAL A 7 27.06 21.06 -6.94
N LEU A 8 28.37 20.91 -6.76
CA LEU A 8 29.10 19.68 -7.08
C LEU A 8 28.63 18.56 -6.16
N PHE A 9 27.84 17.65 -6.72
CA PHE A 9 27.37 16.44 -6.04
C PHE A 9 28.50 15.40 -6.04
N THR A 10 29.04 15.06 -4.87
CA THR A 10 30.30 14.31 -4.73
C THR A 10 30.14 12.80 -4.46
N GLY A 11 28.94 12.23 -4.63
CA GLY A 11 28.73 10.80 -4.42
C GLY A 11 27.32 10.30 -4.79
N ASP A 12 27.15 8.98 -4.72
CA ASP A 12 25.90 8.30 -5.08
C ASP A 12 24.69 8.75 -4.24
N GLY A 13 23.55 8.92 -4.90
CA GLY A 13 22.27 9.14 -4.24
C GLY A 13 21.61 7.82 -3.80
N PRO A 14 20.63 7.85 -2.88
CA PRO A 14 19.91 6.66 -2.44
C PRO A 14 19.10 5.94 -3.55
N PHE A 15 18.90 6.59 -4.70
CA PHE A 15 18.02 6.12 -5.78
C PHE A 15 18.72 5.92 -7.13
N VAL A 16 19.92 6.48 -7.31
CA VAL A 16 20.68 6.49 -8.57
C VAL A 16 22.17 6.48 -8.26
N THR A 17 22.89 5.55 -8.89
CA THR A 17 24.34 5.53 -8.97
C THR A 17 24.78 6.34 -10.19
N ILE A 18 25.75 7.23 -10.03
CA ILE A 18 26.20 8.13 -11.10
C ILE A 18 27.62 7.74 -11.51
N THR A 19 27.78 7.24 -12.73
CA THR A 19 29.10 6.90 -13.29
C THR A 19 29.47 7.86 -14.42
N LYS A 20 30.77 8.16 -14.57
CA LYS A 20 31.28 9.01 -15.65
C LYS A 20 31.64 8.15 -16.86
N GLY A 21 30.92 8.35 -17.97
CA GLY A 21 31.23 7.74 -19.26
C GLY A 21 32.48 8.34 -19.92
N GLY A 22 33.09 7.61 -20.85
CA GLY A 22 34.36 7.97 -21.48
C GLY A 22 34.39 9.35 -22.16
N ASN A 23 33.24 9.86 -22.60
CA ASN A 23 33.10 11.14 -23.30
C ASN A 23 32.59 12.27 -22.37
N HIS A 24 32.98 12.27 -21.09
CA HIS A 24 32.51 13.22 -20.07
C HIS A 24 30.99 13.19 -19.79
N SER A 25 30.25 12.23 -20.36
CA SER A 25 28.84 12.01 -20.05
C SER A 25 28.64 11.48 -18.63
N LEU A 26 27.53 11.86 -18.00
CA LEU A 26 27.06 11.22 -16.75
C LEU A 26 26.06 10.13 -17.12
N ILE A 27 26.34 8.91 -16.68
CA ILE A 27 25.49 7.74 -16.83
C ILE A 27 24.76 7.53 -15.50
N PHE A 28 23.43 7.60 -15.56
CA PHE A 28 22.55 7.50 -14.40
C PHE A 28 21.97 6.08 -14.31
N THR A 29 22.61 5.21 -13.51
CA THR A 29 22.13 3.85 -13.28
C THR A 29 21.13 3.85 -12.13
N LYS A 30 19.86 3.50 -12.40
CA LYS A 30 18.84 3.38 -11.34
C LYS A 30 19.31 2.39 -10.27
N ARG A 31 19.29 2.79 -8.99
CA ARG A 31 19.60 1.92 -7.85
C ARG A 31 18.35 1.23 -7.27
N TRP A 32 17.31 1.11 -8.09
CA TRP A 32 16.08 0.39 -7.77
C TRP A 32 16.11 -1.01 -8.40
N VAL A 33 16.84 -1.92 -7.75
CA VAL A 33 16.67 -3.35 -8.03
C VAL A 33 15.29 -3.76 -7.49
N GLN A 34 14.45 -4.33 -8.36
CA GLN A 34 13.31 -5.18 -8.00
C GLN A 34 12.18 -4.56 -7.15
N ILE A 35 11.56 -3.48 -7.63
CA ILE A 35 10.11 -3.28 -7.40
C ILE A 35 9.36 -3.40 -8.73
N GLN A 36 9.85 -2.80 -9.81
CA GLN A 36 9.09 -2.76 -11.07
C GLN A 36 9.09 -4.09 -11.86
N GLU A 37 10.02 -5.01 -11.60
CA GLU A 37 10.07 -6.35 -12.22
C GLU A 37 9.38 -7.44 -11.38
N TYR A 38 9.34 -7.30 -10.05
CA TYR A 38 8.68 -8.27 -9.15
C TYR A 38 7.15 -8.32 -9.33
N PHE A 39 6.54 -7.24 -9.82
CA PHE A 39 5.11 -7.21 -10.14
C PHE A 39 4.78 -7.84 -11.51
N THR A 40 5.77 -8.12 -12.35
CA THR A 40 5.56 -8.54 -13.75
C THR A 40 5.47 -10.06 -13.92
N GLU A 41 6.05 -10.87 -13.03
CA GLU A 41 6.13 -12.33 -13.19
C GLU A 41 5.04 -13.15 -12.43
N ARG A 42 4.00 -12.50 -11.88
CA ARG A 42 2.77 -13.17 -11.40
C ARG A 42 1.46 -12.48 -11.81
N LEU A 43 1.41 -11.98 -13.05
CA LEU A 43 0.13 -11.64 -13.69
C LEU A 43 -0.74 -12.90 -13.83
N ASN A 44 -1.92 -12.91 -13.18
CA ASN A 44 -3.19 -13.48 -13.69
C ASN A 44 -4.40 -13.43 -12.71
N SER A 45 -4.22 -12.96 -11.46
CA SER A 45 -5.36 -12.67 -10.56
C SER A 45 -5.09 -11.61 -9.51
N CYS A 46 -5.44 -10.36 -9.83
CA CYS A 46 -5.70 -9.29 -8.86
C CYS A 46 -7.10 -8.70 -9.14
N GLY A 47 -7.67 -7.97 -8.19
CA GLY A 47 -8.93 -7.20 -8.37
C GLY A 47 -10.18 -8.04 -8.68
N LYS A 48 -10.13 -9.37 -8.54
CA LYS A 48 -11.27 -10.26 -8.76
C LYS A 48 -12.18 -10.23 -7.53
N HIS A 49 -13.38 -9.68 -7.68
CA HIS A 49 -14.46 -9.91 -6.71
C HIS A 49 -14.96 -11.35 -6.83
N LEU A 50 -14.75 -12.14 -5.78
CA LEU A 50 -15.20 -13.54 -5.74
C LEU A 50 -16.69 -13.67 -5.41
N VAL A 51 -17.30 -12.61 -4.88
CA VAL A 51 -18.74 -12.53 -4.58
C VAL A 51 -19.30 -11.23 -5.12
N THR A 52 -20.31 -11.32 -5.99
CA THR A 52 -21.12 -10.17 -6.42
C THR A 52 -21.81 -9.57 -5.20
N GLN A 53 -21.60 -8.29 -4.93
CA GLN A 53 -22.41 -7.58 -3.94
C GLN A 53 -23.81 -7.37 -4.53
N ASN A 54 -24.86 -7.69 -3.77
CA ASN A 54 -26.17 -7.13 -4.08
C ASN A 54 -26.12 -5.66 -3.66
N ASN A 55 -26.45 -4.74 -4.58
CA ASN A 55 -26.41 -3.30 -4.36
C ASN A 55 -27.49 -2.82 -3.36
N GLN A 56 -27.27 -3.07 -2.08
CA GLN A 56 -27.98 -2.47 -0.96
C GLN A 56 -26.96 -1.81 -0.02
N THR A 57 -27.40 -0.78 0.71
CA THR A 57 -26.53 0.34 1.14
C THR A 57 -26.38 0.48 2.68
N ARG A 58 -25.20 0.93 3.17
CA ARG A 58 -24.79 1.52 4.50
C ARG A 58 -23.40 1.21 5.16
N ILE A 59 -22.39 1.99 4.79
CA ILE A 59 -21.31 2.63 5.60
C ILE A 59 -21.57 4.13 5.43
N VAL A 60 -22.29 4.78 6.34
CA VAL A 60 -22.95 6.09 6.10
C VAL A 60 -23.67 6.19 4.73
N GLY A 61 -24.11 5.04 4.18
CA GLY A 61 -24.51 4.89 2.78
C GLY A 61 -23.84 3.75 1.97
N GLY A 62 -22.58 3.34 2.24
CA GLY A 62 -21.80 2.17 1.70
C GLY A 62 -22.46 0.77 1.82
N SER A 63 -22.04 -0.18 2.68
CA SER A 63 -22.87 -1.34 3.18
C SER A 63 -22.25 -2.27 4.24
N ASP A 64 -23.09 -3.06 4.96
CA ASP A 64 -22.71 -4.38 5.52
C ASP A 64 -22.31 -5.26 4.32
N ALA A 65 -21.01 -5.25 4.03
CA ALA A 65 -20.45 -6.03 2.93
C ALA A 65 -20.72 -7.52 3.16
N ARG A 66 -20.90 -8.30 2.09
CA ARG A 66 -20.83 -9.76 2.23
C ARG A 66 -19.44 -10.14 2.74
N ARG A 67 -19.33 -11.31 3.35
CA ARG A 67 -18.04 -11.99 3.47
C ARG A 67 -17.45 -12.16 2.05
N GLU A 68 -16.13 -12.32 1.94
CA GLU A 68 -15.38 -12.39 0.66
C GLU A 68 -15.51 -11.15 -0.30
N ALA A 69 -16.27 -10.10 0.06
CA ALA A 69 -16.56 -8.96 -0.83
C ALA A 69 -15.33 -8.15 -1.24
N TRP A 70 -14.42 -7.95 -0.29
CA TRP A 70 -13.26 -7.06 -0.37
C TRP A 70 -12.00 -7.82 0.05
N PRO A 71 -11.56 -8.86 -0.68
CA PRO A 71 -10.52 -9.79 -0.21
C PRO A 71 -9.12 -9.17 -0.12
N TRP A 72 -8.95 -7.92 -0.57
CA TRP A 72 -7.74 -7.11 -0.38
C TRP A 72 -7.76 -6.23 0.87
N ILE A 73 -8.88 -6.16 1.61
CA ILE A 73 -8.98 -5.28 2.78
C ILE A 73 -8.14 -5.82 3.94
N VAL A 74 -7.38 -4.93 4.58
CA VAL A 74 -6.50 -5.27 5.70
C VAL A 74 -6.76 -4.32 6.85
N SER A 75 -6.99 -4.86 8.05
CA SER A 75 -6.97 -4.08 9.28
C SER A 75 -5.51 -3.90 9.74
N LEU A 76 -5.07 -2.65 9.91
CA LEU A 76 -3.76 -2.35 10.48
C LEU A 76 -3.87 -2.11 11.98
N HIS A 77 -3.19 -2.95 12.76
CA HIS A 77 -3.14 -2.88 14.21
C HIS A 77 -1.79 -2.30 14.66
N PHE A 78 -1.80 -1.37 15.62
CA PHE A 78 -0.61 -0.80 16.25
C PHE A 78 -0.66 -1.07 17.76
N ASN A 79 0.20 -1.97 18.25
CA ASN A 79 0.10 -2.57 19.59
C ASN A 79 -1.24 -3.29 19.80
N PHE A 80 -1.58 -4.20 18.88
CA PHE A 80 -2.79 -5.02 18.92
C PHE A 80 -4.13 -4.27 18.76
N GLN A 81 -4.15 -2.94 18.88
CA GLN A 81 -5.34 -2.11 18.60
C GLN A 81 -5.43 -1.75 17.11
N ALA A 82 -6.58 -1.99 16.48
CA ALA A 82 -6.85 -1.53 15.12
C ALA A 82 -6.85 0.01 15.06
N VAL A 83 -6.15 0.58 14.08
CA VAL A 83 -5.99 2.05 13.94
C VAL A 83 -6.20 2.58 12.53
N CYS A 84 -6.05 1.76 11.50
CA CYS A 84 -6.20 2.15 10.09
C CYS A 84 -6.57 0.95 9.20
N GLY A 85 -6.97 1.23 7.96
CA GLY A 85 -7.06 0.23 6.89
C GLY A 85 -5.83 0.22 5.98
N ALA A 86 -5.69 -0.84 5.21
CA ALA A 86 -4.77 -0.96 4.07
C ALA A 86 -5.37 -1.86 2.99
N SER A 87 -4.75 -1.83 1.80
CA SER A 87 -5.06 -2.73 0.69
C SER A 87 -3.86 -3.64 0.39
N LEU A 88 -4.09 -4.94 0.29
CA LEU A 88 -3.14 -5.92 -0.22
C LEU A 88 -2.92 -5.71 -1.73
N VAL A 89 -1.68 -5.54 -2.18
CA VAL A 89 -1.34 -5.34 -3.61
C VAL A 89 -0.40 -6.41 -4.17
N SER A 90 0.22 -7.23 -3.32
CA SER A 90 0.89 -8.49 -3.67
C SER A 90 0.77 -9.48 -2.50
N ASP A 91 1.44 -10.62 -2.55
CA ASP A 91 1.52 -11.58 -1.44
C ASP A 91 2.33 -11.07 -0.23
N GLU A 92 3.04 -9.95 -0.34
CA GLU A 92 3.86 -9.37 0.74
C GLU A 92 3.84 -7.84 0.84
N TRP A 93 3.11 -7.14 -0.05
CA TRP A 93 3.03 -5.67 -0.06
C TRP A 93 1.63 -5.14 0.21
N LEU A 94 1.56 -4.13 1.09
CA LEU A 94 0.36 -3.35 1.40
C LEU A 94 0.53 -1.89 0.97
N VAL A 95 -0.57 -1.27 0.54
CA VAL A 95 -0.73 0.19 0.40
C VAL A 95 -1.61 0.70 1.53
N THR A 96 -1.21 1.79 2.19
CA THR A 96 -1.99 2.51 3.20
C THR A 96 -1.73 4.03 3.09
N ALA A 97 -2.36 4.83 3.94
CA ALA A 97 -2.13 6.26 4.01
C ALA A 97 -0.85 6.60 4.80
N ALA A 98 -0.15 7.66 4.43
CA ALA A 98 1.02 8.15 5.17
C ALA A 98 0.64 8.63 6.58
N HIS A 99 -0.52 9.23 6.76
CA HIS A 99 -1.00 9.72 8.05
C HIS A 99 -1.18 8.59 9.09
N CYS A 100 -1.49 7.37 8.64
CA CYS A 100 -1.61 6.19 9.52
C CYS A 100 -0.28 5.84 10.20
N VAL A 101 0.82 5.95 9.45
CA VAL A 101 2.18 5.57 9.88
C VAL A 101 3.02 6.77 10.34
N TYR A 102 2.60 8.01 10.11
CA TYR A 102 3.34 9.21 10.50
C TYR A 102 3.65 9.26 12.01
N GLY A 103 4.93 9.32 12.37
CA GLY A 103 5.42 9.25 13.75
C GLY A 103 5.51 7.83 14.33
N ARG A 104 5.06 6.82 13.58
CA ARG A 104 5.07 5.39 13.94
C ARG A 104 5.90 4.53 12.97
N GLN A 105 6.34 5.09 11.84
CA GLN A 105 7.02 4.38 10.74
C GLN A 105 8.36 3.76 11.15
N LEU A 106 9.04 4.33 12.16
CA LEU A 106 10.30 3.82 12.70
C LEU A 106 10.13 2.63 13.67
N LYS A 107 8.90 2.09 13.83
CA LYS A 107 8.62 0.96 14.73
C LYS A 107 7.83 -0.16 14.02
N PRO A 108 8.34 -0.79 12.94
CA PRO A 108 7.63 -1.86 12.22
C PRO A 108 7.16 -3.00 13.14
N SER A 109 7.98 -3.40 14.12
CA SER A 109 7.68 -4.45 15.11
C SER A 109 6.47 -4.18 16.01
N ARG A 110 5.91 -2.96 16.01
CA ARG A 110 4.67 -2.61 16.73
C ARG A 110 3.43 -2.68 15.84
N TRP A 111 3.59 -2.94 14.54
CA TRP A 111 2.52 -3.05 13.57
C TRP A 111 2.21 -4.50 13.21
N GLN A 112 0.93 -4.80 13.04
CA GLN A 112 0.43 -6.05 12.50
C GLN A 112 -0.62 -5.74 11.41
N ALA A 113 -0.54 -6.49 10.32
CA ALA A 113 -1.59 -6.57 9.31
C ALA A 113 -2.49 -7.77 9.65
N VAL A 114 -3.81 -7.55 9.64
CA VAL A 114 -4.81 -8.59 9.83
C VAL A 114 -5.64 -8.67 8.55
N LEU A 115 -5.51 -9.80 7.85
CA LEU A 115 -6.11 -10.08 6.54
C LEU A 115 -7.19 -11.16 6.68
N GLY A 116 -8.14 -11.20 5.74
CA GLY A 116 -9.25 -12.18 5.77
C GLY A 116 -10.21 -12.02 6.96
N LEU A 117 -10.13 -10.88 7.64
CA LEU A 117 -10.97 -10.49 8.76
C LEU A 117 -12.33 -9.99 8.25
N TYR A 118 -13.42 -10.37 8.93
CA TYR A 118 -14.76 -9.85 8.66
C TYR A 118 -15.26 -9.00 9.82
N VAL A 119 -15.56 -9.62 10.97
CA VAL A 119 -15.88 -8.90 12.22
C VAL A 119 -14.60 -8.47 12.94
N GLN A 120 -14.44 -7.17 13.22
CA GLN A 120 -13.19 -6.65 13.80
C GLN A 120 -12.95 -7.07 15.26
N SER A 121 -14.01 -7.37 16.02
CA SER A 121 -13.93 -7.87 17.40
C SER A 121 -13.65 -9.37 17.52
N ASP A 122 -13.57 -10.09 16.40
CA ASP A 122 -13.32 -11.54 16.37
C ASP A 122 -12.10 -11.86 15.49
N LEU A 123 -10.92 -11.87 16.11
CA LEU A 123 -9.66 -12.24 15.46
C LEU A 123 -9.47 -13.77 15.33
N ALA A 124 -10.39 -14.59 15.87
CA ALA A 124 -10.29 -16.05 15.89
C ALA A 124 -10.98 -16.73 14.69
N GLN A 125 -11.56 -15.96 13.76
CA GLN A 125 -12.21 -16.48 12.56
C GLN A 125 -11.23 -17.31 11.72
N PRO A 126 -11.61 -18.50 11.20
CA PRO A 126 -10.71 -19.36 10.42
C PRO A 126 -10.09 -18.73 9.17
N SER A 127 -10.72 -17.69 8.61
CA SER A 127 -10.22 -16.90 7.48
C SER A 127 -9.15 -15.88 7.86
N THR A 128 -8.99 -15.57 9.14
CA THR A 128 -8.14 -14.47 9.62
C THR A 128 -6.67 -14.87 9.65
N VAL A 129 -5.83 -14.06 9.03
CA VAL A 129 -4.38 -14.23 8.98
C VAL A 129 -3.70 -12.97 9.51
N VAL A 130 -2.94 -13.13 10.59
CA VAL A 130 -2.10 -12.05 11.14
C VAL A 130 -0.69 -12.13 10.54
N ARG A 131 -0.13 -10.98 10.19
CA ARG A 131 1.25 -10.81 9.72
C ARG A 131 1.93 -9.62 10.40
N ASN A 132 3.17 -9.82 10.81
CA ASN A 132 4.02 -8.74 11.29
C ASN A 132 4.57 -7.92 10.12
N ILE A 133 5.00 -6.70 10.41
CA ILE A 133 5.57 -5.76 9.45
C ILE A 133 7.08 -5.62 9.72
N ASP A 134 7.91 -5.78 8.69
CA ASP A 134 9.36 -5.61 8.79
C ASP A 134 9.86 -4.26 8.20
N ARG A 135 9.09 -3.67 7.28
CA ARG A 135 9.43 -2.40 6.62
C ARG A 135 8.20 -1.51 6.41
N ILE A 136 8.39 -0.21 6.61
CA ILE A 136 7.41 0.84 6.32
C ILE A 136 8.10 1.90 5.47
N ILE A 137 7.52 2.22 4.31
CA ILE A 137 8.00 3.23 3.37
C ILE A 137 6.93 4.30 3.23
N MET A 138 7.06 5.39 3.99
CA MET A 138 6.19 6.55 3.90
C MET A 138 6.65 7.44 2.73
N ASN A 139 5.72 8.03 1.97
CA ASN A 139 6.08 8.98 0.91
C ASN A 139 6.86 10.18 1.51
N PRO A 140 8.07 10.50 1.01
CA PRO A 140 8.89 11.58 1.56
C PRO A 140 8.29 12.98 1.35
N HIS A 141 7.31 13.12 0.45
CA HIS A 141 6.60 14.38 0.19
C HIS A 141 5.30 14.53 1.00
N TYR A 142 4.98 13.61 1.92
CA TYR A 142 3.75 13.71 2.73
C TYR A 142 3.72 14.98 3.58
N MET A 143 2.72 15.84 3.33
CA MET A 143 2.49 17.09 4.06
C MET A 143 1.41 16.90 5.12
N LYS A 144 1.81 16.92 6.40
CA LYS A 144 0.91 16.67 7.54
C LYS A 144 -0.31 17.61 7.58
N GLN A 145 -0.13 18.86 7.17
CA GLN A 145 -1.13 19.94 7.22
C GLN A 145 -2.17 19.81 6.10
N THR A 146 -1.74 19.63 4.85
CA THR A 146 -2.62 19.60 3.67
C THR A 146 -3.13 18.20 3.32
N LYS A 147 -2.45 17.14 3.79
CA LYS A 147 -2.62 15.75 3.35
C LYS A 147 -2.17 15.47 1.92
N ASP A 148 -1.36 16.35 1.34
CA ASP A 148 -0.72 16.04 0.06
C ASP A 148 0.22 14.83 0.21
N SER A 149 0.28 14.00 -0.84
CA SER A 149 1.11 12.80 -0.89
C SER A 149 0.86 11.78 0.24
N ASP A 150 -0.40 11.66 0.69
CA ASP A 150 -0.82 10.78 1.80
C ASP A 150 -0.85 9.27 1.43
N ILE A 151 0.31 8.71 1.10
CA ILE A 151 0.50 7.29 0.74
C ILE A 151 1.74 6.70 1.41
N ALA A 152 1.64 5.45 1.84
CA ALA A 152 2.74 4.65 2.37
C ALA A 152 2.62 3.19 1.93
N LEU A 153 3.75 2.52 1.82
CA LEU A 153 3.84 1.07 1.64
C LEU A 153 4.26 0.39 2.94
N MET A 154 3.74 -0.80 3.19
CA MET A 154 4.18 -1.67 4.29
C MET A 154 4.49 -3.06 3.72
N HIS A 155 5.61 -3.64 4.13
CA HIS A 155 6.03 -4.97 3.73
C HIS A 155 5.73 -5.96 4.86
N LEU A 156 5.19 -7.12 4.50
CA LEU A 156 4.90 -8.21 5.42
C LEU A 156 6.19 -9.00 5.67
N GLN A 157 6.49 -9.29 6.95
CA GLN A 157 7.65 -10.12 7.32
C GLN A 157 7.64 -11.50 6.65
N HIS A 158 6.44 -12.02 6.35
CA HIS A 158 6.22 -13.25 5.61
C HIS A 158 5.03 -13.11 4.66
N LYS A 159 5.17 -13.71 3.47
CA LYS A 159 4.10 -13.81 2.47
C LYS A 159 2.78 -14.35 3.06
N VAL A 160 1.66 -13.90 2.51
CA VAL A 160 0.34 -14.51 2.72
C VAL A 160 0.05 -15.53 1.62
N GLN A 161 -0.71 -16.56 1.97
CA GLN A 161 -1.31 -17.43 0.96
C GLN A 161 -2.63 -16.80 0.51
N TYR A 162 -2.88 -16.80 -0.80
CA TYR A 162 -4.13 -16.32 -1.33
C TYR A 162 -5.26 -17.33 -1.08
N THR A 163 -6.42 -16.84 -0.70
CA THR A 163 -7.64 -17.59 -0.36
C THR A 163 -8.86 -16.82 -0.86
N ASP A 164 -10.08 -17.33 -0.68
CA ASP A 164 -11.28 -16.58 -1.05
C ASP A 164 -11.48 -15.29 -0.21
N TYR A 165 -10.73 -15.16 0.89
CA TYR A 165 -10.76 -14.04 1.83
C TYR A 165 -9.54 -13.11 1.70
N ILE A 166 -8.51 -13.54 0.95
CA ILE A 166 -7.20 -12.88 0.86
C ILE A 166 -6.76 -12.91 -0.61
N GLN A 167 -6.94 -11.81 -1.33
CA GLN A 167 -6.54 -11.61 -2.72
C GLN A 167 -6.01 -10.18 -2.90
N PRO A 168 -5.03 -9.94 -3.80
CA PRO A 168 -4.54 -8.58 -4.04
C PRO A 168 -5.52 -7.76 -4.89
N ILE A 169 -5.61 -6.45 -4.65
CA ILE A 169 -6.19 -5.50 -5.60
C ILE A 169 -5.15 -5.16 -6.68
N CYS A 170 -5.59 -4.90 -7.91
CA CYS A 170 -4.70 -4.41 -8.95
C CYS A 170 -4.29 -2.97 -8.67
N LEU A 171 -3.03 -2.63 -8.96
CA LEU A 171 -2.60 -1.24 -9.10
C LEU A 171 -3.12 -0.68 -10.43
N PRO A 172 -3.47 0.61 -10.51
CA PRO A 172 -3.86 1.23 -11.77
C PRO A 172 -2.67 1.30 -12.74
N GLU A 173 -2.96 1.31 -14.04
CA GLU A 173 -1.91 1.55 -15.03
C GLU A 173 -1.35 2.99 -14.90
N LYS A 174 -0.08 3.18 -15.25
CA LYS A 174 0.65 4.45 -15.07
C LYS A 174 -0.09 5.69 -15.59
N ASN A 175 -0.84 5.54 -16.68
CA ASN A 175 -1.57 6.61 -17.36
C ASN A 175 -3.10 6.42 -17.28
N GLN A 176 -3.60 5.54 -16.41
CA GLN A 176 -5.03 5.29 -16.25
C GLN A 176 -5.72 6.55 -15.70
N GLN A 177 -6.80 6.97 -16.36
CA GLN A 177 -7.59 8.12 -15.95
C GLN A 177 -8.89 7.67 -15.30
N PHE A 178 -9.19 8.23 -14.13
CA PHE A 178 -10.47 8.07 -13.46
C PHE A 178 -11.29 9.34 -13.69
N LEU A 179 -12.21 9.27 -14.67
CA LEU A 179 -13.06 10.39 -15.03
C LEU A 179 -14.14 10.65 -13.94
N PRO A 180 -14.60 11.90 -13.77
CA PRO A 180 -15.73 12.21 -12.90
C PRO A 180 -16.97 11.39 -13.26
N GLY A 181 -17.72 10.93 -12.26
CA GLY A 181 -18.92 10.12 -12.44
C GLY A 181 -18.68 8.60 -12.50
N ILE A 182 -17.43 8.12 -12.48
CA ILE A 182 -17.14 6.70 -12.27
C ILE A 182 -17.57 6.29 -10.85
N HIS A 183 -18.36 5.22 -10.75
CA HIS A 183 -18.71 4.61 -9.48
C HIS A 183 -17.52 3.84 -8.89
N CYS A 184 -17.04 4.31 -7.74
CA CYS A 184 -16.01 3.66 -6.94
C CYS A 184 -16.60 3.20 -5.60
N SER A 185 -15.98 2.19 -5.00
CA SER A 185 -16.43 1.62 -3.72
C SER A 185 -15.39 1.83 -2.63
N ILE A 186 -15.86 2.00 -1.39
CA ILE A 186 -15.06 2.08 -0.17
C ILE A 186 -15.52 1.03 0.82
N ALA A 187 -14.59 0.45 1.57
CA ALA A 187 -14.85 -0.55 2.61
C ALA A 187 -13.91 -0.34 3.79
N GLY A 188 -14.37 -0.65 5.01
CA GLY A 188 -13.61 -0.45 6.23
C GLY A 188 -14.45 -0.60 7.50
N TRP A 189 -13.76 -0.64 8.64
CA TRP A 189 -14.34 -0.72 9.99
C TRP A 189 -14.28 0.62 10.73
N GLY A 190 -14.29 1.73 10.00
CA GLY A 190 -14.30 3.07 10.59
C GLY A 190 -15.64 3.37 11.25
N ASN A 191 -15.62 4.16 12.33
CA ASN A 191 -16.84 4.69 12.93
C ASN A 191 -17.50 5.71 11.98
N ILE A 192 -18.82 5.82 12.12
CA ILE A 192 -19.69 6.83 11.52
C ILE A 192 -19.65 8.11 12.35
#